data_AF-A0A1F9HAI1-F1
#
_entry.id   AF-A0A1F9HAI1-F1
#
_cell.length_a   1.000
_cell.length_b   1.000
_cell.length_c   1.000
_cell.angle_alpha   90.00
_cell.angle_beta   90.00
_cell.angle_gamma   90.00
#
_symmetry.space_group_name_H-M   'P 1'
#
loop_
_entity.id
_entity.type
_entity.pdbx_description
1 polymer ?
#
loop_
_entity_poly.entity_id
_entity_poly.type
_entity_poly.pdbx_seq_one_letter_code
_entity_poly.pdbx_strand_id
1 'polypeptide(L)' 'MKQIAAAKFKEQCLAILDRVGPEGIIITKHGKPVAKLVPVESGMGEFIGCMKGKIKIKGNIFSTGIKWDAES' A
#
# COMPACT_ATOMS: atom_id res chain seq x y z
N MET A 1 17.21 -6.43 9.75
CA MET A 1 15.77 -6.69 10.05
C MET A 1 15.63 -6.96 11.55
N LYS A 2 14.77 -6.25 12.28
CA LYS A 2 14.62 -6.43 13.74
C LYS A 2 13.78 -7.68 14.05
N GLN A 3 14.17 -8.44 15.08
CA GLN A 3 13.45 -9.63 15.55
C GLN A 3 13.14 -9.53 17.04
N ILE A 4 12.02 -10.11 17.46
CA ILE A 4 11.60 -10.17 18.86
C ILE A 4 10.93 -11.51 19.17
N ALA A 5 11.20 -12.07 20.36
CA ALA A 5 10.50 -13.25 20.82
C ALA A 5 9.05 -12.92 21.18
N ALA A 6 8.13 -13.86 20.95
CA ALA A 6 6.70 -13.70 21.21
C ALA A 6 6.38 -13.34 22.67
N ALA A 7 7.15 -13.88 23.63
CA ALA A 7 7.01 -13.53 25.04
C ALA A 7 7.31 -12.03 25.29
N LYS A 8 8.44 -11.54 24.75
CA LYS A 8 8.83 -10.13 24.85
C LYS A 8 7.90 -9.19 24.09
N PHE A 9 7.36 -9.65 22.96
CA PHE A 9 6.31 -8.93 22.24
C PHE A 9 5.04 -8.79 23.07
N LYS A 10 4.59 -9.87 23.74
CA LYS A 10 3.42 -9.85 24.63
C LYS A 10 3.59 -8.87 25.78
N GLU A 11 4.78 -8.82 26.39
CA GLU A 11 5.10 -7.90 27.50
C GLU A 11 5.11 -6.43 27.09
N GLN A 12 5.54 -6.11 25.86
CA GLN A 12 5.77 -4.74 25.40
C GLN A 12 4.88 -4.34 24.22
N CYS A 13 3.74 -5.02 24.04
CA CYS A 13 2.95 -4.98 22.81
C CYS A 13 2.60 -3.54 22.38
N LEU A 14 1.96 -2.76 23.26
CA LEU A 14 1.53 -1.39 22.96
C LEU A 14 2.71 -0.48 22.59
N ALA A 15 3.77 -0.48 23.41
CA ALA A 15 4.96 0.32 23.14
C ALA A 15 5.67 -0.08 21.84
N ILE A 16 5.53 -1.33 21.39
CA ILE A 16 6.08 -1.80 20.10
C ILE A 16 5.22 -1.31 18.93
N LEU A 17 3.89 -1.32 19.08
CA LEU A 17 2.97 -0.79 18.06
C LEU A 17 3.24 0.68 17.78
N ASP A 18 3.53 1.49 18.80
CA ASP A 18 3.79 2.93 18.64
C ASP A 18 5.13 3.25 17.95
N ARG A 19 6.13 2.37 18.10
CA ARG A 19 7.51 2.61 17.64
C ARG A 19 7.91 1.80 16.39
N VAL A 20 6.98 1.03 15.82
CA VAL A 20 7.30 0.18 14.67
C VAL A 20 7.62 1.05 13.45
N GLY A 21 8.83 0.89 12.91
CA GLY A 21 9.25 1.59 11.70
C GLY A 21 8.80 0.90 10.42
N PRO A 22 9.01 1.51 9.24
CA PRO A 22 8.54 1.01 7.94
C PRO A 22 9.03 -0.41 7.60
N GLU A 23 10.24 -0.77 8.04
CA GLU A 23 10.83 -2.10 7.81
C GLU A 23 10.06 -3.25 8.52
N GLY A 24 9.30 -2.91 9.57
CA GLY A 24 8.62 -3.84 10.44
C GLY A 24 9.55 -4.65 11.37
N ILE A 25 8.93 -5.54 12.15
CA ILE A 25 9.59 -6.39 13.15
C ILE A 25 9.09 -7.82 12.98
N ILE A 26 10.01 -8.80 12.96
CA ILE A 26 9.67 -10.22 12.94
C ILE A 26 9.46 -10.72 14.37
N ILE A 27 8.32 -11.34 14.61
CA ILE A 27 8.00 -12.00 15.87
C ILE A 27 8.33 -13.49 15.72
N THR A 28 9.12 -14.02 16.66
CA THR A 28 9.55 -15.42 16.68
C THR A 28 8.97 -16.17 17.87
N LYS A 29 8.72 -17.47 17.71
CA LYS A 29 8.34 -18.39 18.79
C LYS A 29 9.29 -19.59 18.75
N HIS A 30 9.99 -19.86 19.85
CA HIS A 30 11.06 -20.87 19.91
C HIS A 30 12.11 -20.72 18.79
N GLY A 31 12.53 -19.48 18.52
CA GLY A 31 13.53 -19.16 17.49
C GLY A 31 13.01 -19.20 16.04
N LYS A 32 11.77 -19.65 15.81
CA LYS A 32 11.17 -19.70 14.48
C LYS A 32 10.31 -18.46 14.21
N PRO A 33 10.44 -17.79 13.05
CA PRO A 33 9.54 -16.71 12.64
C PRO A 33 8.08 -17.19 12.59
N VAL A 34 7.16 -16.42 13.18
CA VAL A 34 5.72 -16.76 13.19
C VAL A 34 4.82 -15.62 12.73
N ALA A 35 5.26 -14.37 12.85
CA ALA A 35 4.51 -13.20 12.39
C ALA A 35 5.45 -12.04 12.05
N LYS A 36 4.95 -11.07 11.29
CA LYS A 36 5.61 -9.78 11.04
C LYS A 36 4.66 -8.66 11.43
N LEU A 37 5.12 -7.75 12.30
CA LEU A 37 4.44 -6.49 12.58
C LEU A 37 4.97 -5.44 11.59
N VAL A 38 4.07 -4.80 10.86
CA VAL A 38 4.36 -3.66 9.99
C VAL A 38 3.40 -2.53 10.32
N PRO A 39 3.79 -1.26 10.14
CA PRO A 39 2.83 -0.16 10.17
C PRO A 39 1.72 -0.41 9.15
N VAL A 40 0.49 -0.01 9.48
CA VAL A 40 -0.56 0.07 8.47
C VAL A 40 -0.18 1.24 7.55
N GLU A 41 0.02 0.95 6.26
CA GLU A 41 0.27 2.00 5.27
C GLU A 41 -0.98 2.87 5.16
N SER A 42 -0.94 4.04 5.80
CA SER A 42 -1.95 5.08 5.63
C SER A 42 -1.68 5.84 4.35
N GLY A 43 -1.92 5.18 3.22
CA GLY A 43 -1.73 5.77 1.91
C GLY A 43 -2.18 4.80 0.85
N MET A 44 -3.18 5.21 0.07
CA MET A 44 -3.28 4.76 -1.32
C MET A 44 -1.97 5.25 -1.97
N GLY A 45 -0.90 4.44 -1.91
CA GLY A 45 0.46 4.89 -2.26
C GLY A 45 0.46 5.57 -3.62
N GLU A 46 0.82 6.85 -3.68
CA GLU A 46 0.91 7.73 -4.87
C GLU A 46 0.25 7.18 -6.16
N PHE A 47 -1.03 6.79 -6.11
CA PHE A 47 -1.72 6.26 -7.31
C PHE A 47 -1.95 7.39 -8.32
N ILE A 48 -2.03 8.62 -7.82
CA ILE A 48 -2.07 9.82 -8.64
C ILE A 48 -0.74 9.90 -9.41
N GLY A 49 -0.79 9.56 -10.69
CA GLY A 49 0.35 9.65 -11.59
C GLY A 49 1.15 8.35 -11.79
N CYS A 50 0.81 7.25 -11.14
CA CYS A 50 1.55 5.97 -11.27
C CYS A 50 1.54 5.40 -12.71
N MET A 51 0.57 5.84 -13.54
CA MET A 51 0.45 5.48 -14.95
C MET A 51 0.89 6.60 -15.92
N LYS A 52 1.49 7.69 -15.43
CA LYS A 52 1.99 8.79 -16.29
C LYS A 52 2.99 8.23 -17.31
N GLY A 53 2.77 8.51 -18.59
CA GLY A 53 3.62 8.03 -19.69
C GLY A 53 3.41 6.55 -20.07
N LYS A 54 2.60 5.79 -19.34
CA LYS A 54 2.29 4.37 -19.65
C LYS A 54 0.94 4.18 -20.35
N ILE A 55 0.11 5.22 -20.41
CA ILE A 55 -1.22 5.20 -21.06
C ILE A 55 -1.10 5.67 -22.50
N LYS A 56 -1.75 4.94 -23.42
CA LYS A 56 -1.89 5.32 -24.83
C LYS A 56 -3.36 5.47 -25.18
N ILE A 57 -3.74 6.64 -25.69
CA ILE A 57 -5.07 6.90 -26.24
C ILE A 57 -5.19 6.18 -27.60
N LYS A 58 -6.20 5.33 -27.77
CA LYS A 58 -6.44 4.55 -29.00
C LYS A 58 -7.53 5.14 -29.93
N GLY A 59 -8.11 6.29 -29.59
CA GLY A 59 -9.18 6.92 -30.38
C GLY A 59 -9.42 8.37 -29.97
N ASN A 60 -10.42 9.03 -30.57
CA ASN A 60 -10.76 10.39 -30.18
C ASN A 60 -11.63 10.40 -28.92
N ILE A 61 -11.02 10.58 -27.76
CA ILE A 61 -11.70 10.67 -26.46
C ILE A 61 -12.48 11.98 -26.26
N PHE A 62 -12.26 12.97 -27.14
CA PHE A 62 -13.03 14.21 -27.15
C PHE A 62 -14.26 14.15 -28.07
N SER A 63 -14.48 13.03 -28.76
CA SER A 63 -15.68 12.82 -29.57
C SER A 63 -16.84 12.33 -28.70
N THR A 64 -18.05 12.77 -29.03
CA THR A 64 -19.29 12.24 -28.45
C THR A 64 -19.73 10.93 -29.12
N GLY A 65 -19.10 10.54 -30.24
CA GLY A 65 -19.49 9.38 -31.03
C GLY A 65 -20.77 9.59 -31.86
N ILE A 66 -21.37 10.77 -31.81
CA ILE A 66 -22.63 11.10 -32.49
C ILE A 66 -22.34 12.20 -33.52
N LYS A 67 -22.86 12.03 -34.73
CA LYS A 67 -22.91 13.13 -35.71
C LYS A 67 -24.03 14.08 -35.31
N TRP A 68 -23.66 15.31 -34.99
CA TRP A 68 -24.62 16.38 -34.75
C TRP A 68 -25.08 16.94 -36.09
N ASP A 69 -26.40 16.96 -36.31
CA ASP A 69 -27.02 17.58 -37.48
C ASP A 69 -27.70 18.87 -37.01
N ALA A 70 -27.04 20.01 -37.25
CA ALA A 70 -27.44 21.30 -36.68
C ALA A 70 -28.54 22.00 -37.47
N GLU A 71 -28.97 21.44 -38.60
CA GLU A 71 -29.89 22.10 -39.53
C GLU A 71 -31.14 21.22 -39.73
N SER A 72 -32.27 21.68 -39.20
CA SER A 72 -33.63 21.29 -39.57
C SER A 72 -34.42 22.54 -39.91
#